data_AF-A0AAV4AYP0-F1
#
_entry.id   AF-A0AAV4AYP0-F1
#
_cell.length_a   1.000
_cell.length_b   1.000
_cell.length_c   1.000
_cell.angle_alpha   90.00
_cell.angle_beta   90.00
_cell.angle_gamma   90.00
#
_symmetry.space_group_name_H-M   'P 1'
#
loop_
_entity.id
_entity.type
_entity.pdbx_description
1 polymer ?
#
loop_
_entity_poly.entity_id
_entity_poly.type
_entity_poly.pdbx_seq_one_letter_code
_entity_poly.pdbx_strand_id
1 'polypeptide(L)'
;MVEFRDQLFALTETPVINEVTHDSLRVKRKILMSEYIAGYPGGSSAHPHILEDGTMILFRMDMRYTRSYNFISIPPQPASPDLSPGPFTGAKIVATAPSRWKLNLSYTHSFGLTDNYFVHLEQPLTYNLPRMVAMAVTGSTVADCLTSYPGQSNKRTISIISCSSESLASLALFPCASRKKELFQSIEVKMEDILVIERSSGKRTAITYKAPNGFVFHFINCYEESDQIVCDTSFYPNGSDFIKSTYLEHLAQRPMEHFSANYKVHFARFVLPLQLKGAGEGENLVKLPYTTATAVLAKGSQTTVCITPEIFEGNHGAELPRINYAYNGKKYRYFYGSSAFAQSKSQLSKYDLTKKRVLTFEVEDNITPGEPVFLARPGAKQEDDGKRH
;
A
#
# COMPACT_ATOMS: atom_id res chain seq x y z
N MET A 1 -0.51 -15.68 7.37
CA MET A 1 -0.99 -16.92 6.73
C MET A 1 -2.32 -16.61 6.05
N VAL A 2 -2.64 -17.31 4.98
CA VAL A 2 -3.85 -17.08 4.18
C VAL A 2 -4.59 -18.40 4.03
N GLU A 3 -5.89 -18.39 4.29
CA GLU A 3 -6.78 -19.51 4.04
C GLU A 3 -7.39 -19.35 2.64
N PHE A 4 -7.37 -20.42 1.85
CA PHE A 4 -7.94 -20.44 0.51
C PHE A 4 -8.32 -21.88 0.14
N ARG A 5 -9.58 -22.11 -0.27
CA ARG A 5 -10.12 -23.44 -0.61
C ARG A 5 -9.91 -24.48 0.51
N ASP A 6 -10.17 -24.09 1.76
CA ASP A 6 -9.98 -24.93 2.96
C ASP A 6 -8.53 -25.41 3.17
N GLN A 7 -7.57 -24.73 2.55
CA GLN A 7 -6.15 -24.97 2.70
C GLN A 7 -5.47 -23.73 3.28
N LEU A 8 -4.40 -23.95 4.03
CA LEU A 8 -3.69 -22.91 4.73
C LEU A 8 -2.31 -22.69 4.12
N PHE A 9 -2.00 -21.43 3.80
CA PHE A 9 -0.76 -21.05 3.13
C PHE A 9 0.04 -20.05 3.95
N ALA A 10 1.34 -20.29 4.09
CA ALA A 10 2.31 -19.34 4.60
C ALA A 10 3.05 -18.69 3.42
N LEU A 11 2.88 -17.37 3.31
CA LEU A 11 3.44 -16.55 2.25
C LEU A 11 4.59 -15.69 2.80
N THR A 12 5.50 -15.37 1.90
CA THR A 12 6.49 -14.30 2.03
C THR A 12 6.49 -13.53 0.71
N GLU A 13 7.45 -12.64 0.49
CA GLU A 13 7.53 -11.86 -0.76
C GLU A 13 8.31 -12.56 -1.89
N THR A 14 8.59 -13.85 -1.72
CA THR A 14 9.32 -14.69 -2.68
C THR A 14 8.33 -15.52 -3.51
N PRO A 15 8.76 -16.13 -4.64
CA PRO A 15 7.86 -16.96 -5.45
C PRO A 15 7.42 -18.28 -4.79
N VAL A 16 8.00 -18.65 -3.64
CA VAL A 16 7.70 -19.90 -2.93
C VAL A 16 6.60 -19.67 -1.91
N ILE A 17 5.52 -20.44 -2.03
CA ILE A 17 4.42 -20.49 -1.07
C ILE A 17 4.46 -21.83 -0.35
N ASN A 18 4.34 -21.82 0.98
CA ASN A 18 4.29 -23.06 1.76
C ASN A 18 2.83 -23.39 2.09
N GLU A 19 2.36 -24.56 1.67
CA GLU A 19 1.11 -25.11 2.20
C GLU A 19 1.40 -25.75 3.57
N VAL A 20 0.54 -25.46 4.54
CA VAL A 20 0.69 -25.84 5.94
C VAL A 20 -0.55 -26.63 6.37
N THR A 21 -0.37 -27.63 7.23
CA THR A 21 -1.48 -28.37 7.82
C THR A 21 -2.16 -27.56 8.95
N HIS A 22 -3.49 -27.56 9.00
CA HIS A 22 -4.25 -26.80 10.02
C HIS A 22 -4.02 -27.32 11.44
N ASP A 23 -3.83 -28.64 11.61
CA ASP A 23 -3.78 -29.32 12.92
C ASP A 23 -2.38 -29.27 13.57
N SER A 24 -1.34 -29.46 12.76
CA SER A 24 0.03 -29.68 13.20
C SER A 24 0.97 -28.54 12.82
N LEU A 25 0.50 -27.57 12.02
CA LEU A 25 1.26 -26.43 11.52
C LEU A 25 2.57 -26.82 10.81
N ARG A 26 2.61 -28.03 10.23
CA ARG A 26 3.77 -28.53 9.49
C ARG A 26 3.66 -28.15 8.03
N VAL A 27 4.80 -27.84 7.41
CA VAL A 27 4.87 -27.63 5.95
C VAL A 27 4.51 -28.94 5.25
N LYS A 28 3.40 -28.94 4.54
CA LYS A 28 2.92 -30.07 3.74
C LYS A 28 3.64 -30.13 2.39
N ARG A 29 3.81 -28.98 1.73
CA ARG A 29 4.59 -28.85 0.49
C ARG A 29 4.98 -27.40 0.21
N LYS A 30 6.03 -27.24 -0.61
CA LYS A 30 6.41 -25.98 -1.23
C LYS A 30 5.79 -25.90 -2.62
N ILE A 31 5.22 -24.75 -2.95
CA ILE A 31 4.53 -24.50 -4.21
C ILE A 31 5.21 -23.32 -4.88
N LEU A 32 5.58 -23.49 -6.16
CA LEU A 32 6.11 -22.41 -6.97
C LEU A 32 5.00 -21.88 -7.87
N MET A 33 4.75 -20.57 -7.80
CA MET A 33 3.74 -19.94 -8.68
C MET A 33 4.11 -20.03 -10.18
N SER A 34 5.38 -20.31 -10.52
CA SER A 34 5.81 -20.60 -11.89
C SER A 34 5.18 -21.86 -12.49
N GLU A 35 4.65 -22.77 -11.66
CA GLU A 35 3.92 -23.96 -12.11
C GLU A 35 2.53 -23.61 -12.67
N TYR A 36 1.97 -22.46 -12.26
CA TYR A 36 0.62 -22.03 -12.64
C TYR A 36 0.64 -20.87 -13.64
N ILE A 37 1.68 -20.03 -13.59
CA ILE A 37 1.85 -18.88 -14.47
C ILE A 37 3.22 -18.95 -15.11
N ALA A 38 3.24 -19.14 -16.44
CA ALA A 38 4.48 -19.26 -17.20
C ALA A 38 5.37 -18.01 -17.04
N GLY A 39 6.66 -18.26 -16.80
CA GLY A 39 7.65 -17.19 -16.71
C GLY A 39 7.50 -16.34 -15.46
N TYR A 40 7.41 -16.97 -14.29
CA TYR A 40 7.37 -16.32 -12.97
C TYR A 40 8.76 -16.27 -12.30
N PRO A 41 9.74 -15.46 -12.76
CA PRO A 41 10.81 -15.02 -11.87
C PRO A 41 10.38 -13.68 -11.26
N GLY A 42 10.31 -13.62 -9.94
CA GLY A 42 9.89 -12.43 -9.21
C GLY A 42 9.19 -12.74 -7.89
N GLY A 43 9.08 -11.72 -7.04
CA GLY A 43 8.33 -11.78 -5.80
C GLY A 43 6.84 -11.46 -5.99
N SER A 44 6.02 -11.97 -5.07
CA SER A 44 4.62 -11.56 -4.94
C SER A 44 4.37 -10.95 -3.59
N SER A 45 3.34 -10.14 -3.49
CA SER A 45 2.90 -9.63 -2.20
C SER A 45 2.48 -10.77 -1.27
N ALA A 46 2.74 -10.63 0.03
CA ALA A 46 2.19 -11.52 1.06
C ALA A 46 0.76 -11.15 1.49
N HIS A 47 0.16 -10.14 0.83
CA HIS A 47 -1.17 -9.58 1.12
C HIS A 47 -2.12 -9.75 -0.08
N PRO A 48 -2.52 -10.98 -0.41
CA PRO A 48 -3.57 -11.18 -1.40
C PRO A 48 -4.91 -10.66 -0.88
N HIS A 49 -5.79 -10.25 -1.78
CA HIS A 49 -7.20 -10.03 -1.47
C HIS A 49 -8.02 -11.29 -1.73
N ILE A 50 -8.97 -11.60 -0.85
CA ILE A 50 -9.99 -12.63 -1.09
C ILE A 50 -11.33 -11.93 -1.30
N LEU A 51 -11.93 -12.11 -2.48
CA LEU A 51 -13.24 -11.54 -2.81
C LEU A 51 -14.37 -12.30 -2.12
N GLU A 52 -15.58 -11.71 -2.10
CA GLU A 52 -16.77 -12.34 -1.50
C GLU A 52 -17.15 -13.67 -2.17
N ASP A 53 -16.85 -13.82 -3.47
CA ASP A 53 -17.04 -15.07 -4.21
C ASP A 53 -15.94 -16.11 -3.93
N GLY A 54 -14.95 -15.79 -3.10
CA GLY A 54 -13.81 -16.63 -2.78
C GLY A 54 -12.66 -16.55 -3.79
N THR A 55 -12.72 -15.70 -4.82
CA THR A 55 -11.61 -15.46 -5.75
C THR A 55 -10.44 -14.81 -5.00
N MET A 56 -9.23 -15.36 -5.16
CA MET A 56 -8.00 -14.72 -4.69
C MET A 56 -7.44 -13.78 -5.77
N ILE A 57 -7.09 -12.56 -5.37
CA ILE A 57 -6.31 -11.61 -6.16
C ILE A 57 -4.93 -11.47 -5.55
N LEU A 58 -3.89 -11.81 -6.31
CA LEU A 58 -2.50 -11.70 -5.91
C LEU A 58 -1.78 -10.64 -6.76
N PHE A 59 -0.86 -9.90 -6.13
CA PHE A 59 0.00 -8.95 -6.82
C PHE A 59 1.40 -9.52 -7.01
N ARG A 60 1.97 -9.31 -8.20
CA ARG A 60 3.30 -9.79 -8.59
C ARG A 60 4.14 -8.68 -9.21
N MET A 61 5.40 -8.60 -8.78
CA MET A 61 6.45 -7.83 -9.46
C MET A 61 7.16 -8.69 -10.52
N ASP A 62 7.04 -8.33 -11.79
CA ASP A 62 7.78 -8.97 -12.88
C ASP A 62 9.15 -8.32 -13.05
N MET A 63 10.16 -8.98 -12.49
CA MET A 63 11.54 -8.50 -12.47
C MET A 63 12.32 -8.86 -13.75
N ARG A 64 11.66 -9.46 -14.76
CA ARG A 64 12.25 -9.66 -16.09
C ARG A 64 12.43 -8.34 -16.81
N TYR A 65 13.04 -8.39 -18.01
CA TYR A 65 13.24 -7.22 -18.88
C TYR A 65 11.96 -6.39 -19.14
N THR A 66 10.79 -7.02 -19.11
CA THR A 66 9.49 -6.35 -19.30
C THR A 66 9.11 -5.39 -18.19
N ARG A 67 9.60 -5.59 -16.95
CA ARG A 67 9.41 -4.72 -15.76
C ARG A 67 7.96 -4.26 -15.59
N SER A 68 7.16 -5.09 -14.94
CA SER A 68 5.73 -4.81 -14.82
C SER A 68 5.15 -5.27 -13.50
N TYR A 69 4.01 -4.69 -13.16
CA TYR A 69 3.19 -5.05 -12.02
C TYR A 69 2.00 -5.85 -12.54
N ASN A 70 1.89 -7.11 -12.12
CA ASN A 70 0.84 -8.02 -12.59
C ASN A 70 -0.16 -8.31 -11.48
N PHE A 71 -1.43 -8.29 -11.84
CA PHE A 71 -2.53 -8.68 -10.96
C PHE A 71 -3.02 -10.05 -11.43
N ILE A 72 -3.03 -11.00 -10.51
CA ILE A 72 -3.32 -12.40 -10.78
C ILE A 72 -4.63 -12.74 -10.11
N SER A 73 -5.58 -13.28 -10.87
CA SER A 73 -6.83 -13.82 -10.35
C SER A 73 -6.74 -15.34 -10.28
N ILE A 74 -7.14 -15.90 -9.15
CA ILE A 74 -7.23 -17.35 -8.90
C ILE A 74 -8.68 -17.63 -8.46
N PRO A 75 -9.46 -18.38 -9.25
CA PRO A 75 -10.89 -18.57 -8.96
C PRO A 75 -11.10 -19.37 -7.67
N PRO A 76 -12.27 -19.28 -7.01
CA PRO A 76 -12.59 -20.07 -5.81
C PRO A 76 -12.61 -21.57 -6.08
N GLN A 77 -12.98 -21.98 -7.30
CA GLN A 77 -12.93 -23.35 -7.76
C GLN A 77 -12.36 -23.39 -9.19
N PRO A 78 -11.51 -24.38 -9.53
CA PRO A 78 -11.02 -24.53 -10.90
C PRO A 78 -12.15 -25.05 -11.79
N ALA A 79 -12.15 -24.69 -13.08
CA ALA A 79 -13.15 -25.16 -14.05
C ALA A 79 -13.15 -26.69 -14.21
N SER A 80 -11.99 -27.34 -14.01
CA SER A 80 -11.82 -28.80 -14.06
C SER A 80 -11.06 -29.26 -12.81
N PRO A 81 -11.74 -29.50 -11.67
CA PRO A 81 -11.11 -29.91 -10.41
C PRO A 81 -10.28 -31.19 -10.53
N ASP A 82 -10.76 -32.15 -11.33
CA ASP A 82 -10.13 -33.46 -11.49
C ASP A 82 -8.83 -33.44 -12.32
N LEU A 83 -8.58 -32.35 -13.04
CA LEU A 83 -7.35 -32.12 -13.83
C LEU A 83 -6.44 -31.06 -13.20
N SER A 84 -6.68 -30.71 -11.94
CA SER A 84 -6.03 -29.61 -11.23
C SER A 84 -4.56 -29.91 -10.91
N PRO A 85 -3.57 -29.17 -11.45
CA PRO A 85 -2.16 -29.30 -11.06
C PRO A 85 -1.88 -28.91 -9.59
N GLY A 86 -2.82 -28.23 -8.91
CA GLY A 86 -2.75 -27.98 -7.47
C GLY A 86 -3.65 -26.83 -7.00
N PRO A 87 -3.38 -26.24 -5.82
CA PRO A 87 -4.31 -25.32 -5.18
C PRO A 87 -4.56 -24.02 -5.96
N PHE A 88 -3.60 -23.58 -6.78
CA PHE A 88 -3.70 -22.34 -7.55
C PHE A 88 -4.12 -22.56 -9.01
N THR A 89 -4.69 -23.73 -9.33
CA THR A 89 -5.22 -24.01 -10.68
C THR A 89 -6.26 -22.97 -11.09
N GLY A 90 -6.12 -22.48 -12.32
CA GLY A 90 -6.93 -21.41 -12.89
C GLY A 90 -6.34 -20.01 -12.69
N ALA A 91 -5.16 -19.90 -12.06
CA ALA A 91 -4.46 -18.63 -11.92
C ALA A 91 -4.21 -17.98 -13.30
N LYS A 92 -4.60 -16.72 -13.45
CA LYS A 92 -4.43 -15.94 -14.68
C LYS A 92 -4.01 -14.51 -14.37
N ILE A 93 -3.10 -13.96 -15.17
CA ILE A 93 -2.84 -12.52 -15.15
C ILE A 93 -4.05 -11.81 -15.76
N VAL A 94 -4.74 -10.98 -14.96
CA VAL A 94 -5.92 -10.23 -15.38
C VAL A 94 -5.60 -8.78 -15.73
N ALA A 95 -4.47 -8.26 -15.25
CA ALA A 95 -4.00 -6.93 -15.59
C ALA A 95 -2.47 -6.81 -15.45
N THR A 96 -1.88 -5.95 -16.27
CA THR A 96 -0.45 -5.66 -16.26
C THR A 96 -0.23 -4.16 -16.39
N ALA A 97 0.47 -3.57 -15.42
CA ALA A 97 0.91 -2.17 -15.49
C ALA A 97 2.43 -2.11 -15.72
N PRO A 98 2.93 -1.42 -16.76
CA PRO A 98 4.37 -1.28 -16.96
C PRO A 98 4.97 -0.37 -15.88
N SER A 99 6.17 -0.71 -15.42
CA SER A 99 6.98 0.16 -14.56
C SER A 99 7.45 1.38 -15.34
N ARG A 100 7.46 2.55 -14.68
CA ARG A 100 8.05 3.77 -15.26
C ARG A 100 9.58 3.74 -15.22
N TRP A 101 10.16 2.88 -14.39
CA TRP A 101 11.59 2.83 -14.12
C TRP A 101 12.34 2.01 -15.18
N LYS A 102 13.45 2.58 -15.71
CA LYS A 102 14.24 1.92 -16.76
C LYS A 102 15.07 0.74 -16.27
N LEU A 103 15.72 0.87 -15.11
CA LEU A 103 16.63 -0.15 -14.56
C LEU A 103 16.25 -0.59 -13.15
N ASN A 104 15.10 -0.12 -12.66
CA ASN A 104 14.58 -0.45 -11.35
C ASN A 104 13.14 -0.94 -11.45
N LEU A 105 12.61 -1.45 -10.35
CA LEU A 105 11.19 -1.77 -10.19
C LEU A 105 10.76 -1.34 -8.78
N SER A 106 9.62 -0.66 -8.64
CA SER A 106 9.19 -0.21 -7.32
C SER A 106 8.96 -1.38 -6.38
N TYR A 107 9.40 -1.24 -5.13
CA TYR A 107 9.07 -2.17 -4.06
C TYR A 107 7.59 -2.01 -3.71
N THR A 108 6.86 -3.11 -3.62
CA THR A 108 5.43 -3.07 -3.33
C THR A 108 5.05 -4.21 -2.41
N HIS A 109 4.67 -3.83 -1.20
CA HIS A 109 4.26 -4.75 -0.15
C HIS A 109 2.79 -5.15 -0.26
N SER A 110 1.90 -4.20 -0.55
CA SER A 110 0.47 -4.43 -0.76
C SER A 110 -0.09 -3.48 -1.84
N PHE A 111 -1.34 -3.67 -2.23
CA PHE A 111 -2.02 -2.89 -3.27
C PHE A 111 -3.48 -2.63 -2.88
N GLY A 112 -4.12 -1.66 -3.53
CA GLY A 112 -5.53 -1.34 -3.35
C GLY A 112 -6.43 -2.09 -4.32
N LEU A 113 -7.62 -2.44 -3.85
CA LEU A 113 -8.64 -3.14 -4.62
C LEU A 113 -10.02 -2.54 -4.36
N THR A 114 -10.74 -2.20 -5.42
CA THR A 114 -12.17 -1.84 -5.40
C THR A 114 -12.94 -2.81 -6.29
N ASP A 115 -14.26 -2.65 -6.41
CA ASP A 115 -15.09 -3.45 -7.30
C ASP A 115 -14.62 -3.38 -8.76
N ASN A 116 -14.20 -2.20 -9.24
CA ASN A 116 -13.83 -1.99 -10.64
C ASN A 116 -12.35 -1.71 -10.90
N TYR A 117 -11.53 -1.43 -9.87
CA TYR A 117 -10.16 -0.99 -10.05
C TYR A 117 -9.14 -1.71 -9.16
N PHE A 118 -7.94 -1.89 -9.71
CA PHE A 118 -6.72 -2.06 -8.93
C PHE A 118 -6.03 -0.71 -8.76
N VAL A 119 -5.46 -0.47 -7.58
CA VAL A 119 -4.67 0.73 -7.27
C VAL A 119 -3.29 0.31 -6.82
N HIS A 120 -2.26 0.84 -7.47
CA HIS A 120 -0.87 0.54 -7.15
C HIS A 120 -0.08 1.83 -6.94
N LEU A 121 0.63 1.92 -5.81
CA LEU A 121 1.56 3.01 -5.53
C LEU A 121 2.94 2.63 -6.05
N GLU A 122 3.43 3.36 -7.05
CA GLU A 122 4.78 3.22 -7.57
C GLU A 122 5.75 4.12 -6.78
N GLN A 123 6.18 3.59 -5.63
CA GLN A 123 6.97 4.22 -4.57
C GLN A 123 8.45 4.40 -4.97
N PRO A 124 9.19 5.32 -4.32
CA PRO A 124 10.59 5.67 -4.64
C PRO A 124 11.61 4.63 -4.15
N LEU A 125 11.23 3.73 -3.24
CA LEU A 125 12.07 2.60 -2.87
C LEU A 125 11.93 1.52 -3.94
N THR A 126 13.04 1.17 -4.57
CA THR A 126 13.01 0.30 -5.75
C THR A 126 14.05 -0.82 -5.65
N TYR A 127 13.75 -1.95 -6.29
CA TYR A 127 14.74 -2.97 -6.61
C TYR A 127 15.61 -2.53 -7.78
N ASN A 128 16.92 -2.49 -7.57
CA ASN A 128 17.90 -2.31 -8.62
C ASN A 128 18.12 -3.62 -9.38
N LEU A 129 17.54 -3.73 -10.57
CA LEU A 129 17.53 -4.99 -11.32
C LEU A 129 18.92 -5.46 -11.77
N PRO A 130 19.84 -4.57 -12.23
CA PRO A 130 21.23 -4.97 -12.48
C PRO A 130 21.91 -5.58 -11.25
N ARG A 131 21.72 -4.99 -10.06
CA ARG A 131 22.25 -5.57 -8.81
C ARG A 131 21.59 -6.91 -8.50
N MET A 132 20.28 -7.04 -8.69
CA MET A 132 19.57 -8.30 -8.50
C MET A 132 20.12 -9.42 -9.38
N VAL A 133 20.43 -9.15 -10.66
CA VAL A 133 21.05 -10.12 -11.57
C VAL A 133 22.46 -10.50 -11.09
N ALA A 134 23.22 -9.55 -10.57
CA ALA A 134 24.58 -9.78 -10.09
C ALA A 134 24.65 -10.48 -8.72
N MET A 135 23.55 -10.59 -7.96
CA MET A 135 23.53 -11.17 -6.61
C MET A 135 24.16 -12.57 -6.53
N ALA A 136 23.93 -13.41 -7.54
CA ALA A 136 24.44 -14.78 -7.57
C ALA A 136 25.98 -14.85 -7.60
N VAL A 137 26.65 -13.79 -8.05
CA VAL A 137 28.12 -13.72 -8.12
C VAL A 137 28.74 -12.78 -7.10
N THR A 138 28.00 -11.77 -6.62
CA THR A 138 28.52 -10.80 -5.64
C THR A 138 28.34 -11.25 -4.18
N GLY A 139 27.50 -12.26 -3.92
CA GLY A 139 27.12 -12.64 -2.55
C GLY A 139 26.24 -11.59 -1.85
N SER A 140 25.72 -10.60 -2.60
CA SER A 140 24.83 -9.56 -2.06
C SER A 140 23.46 -10.12 -1.72
N THR A 141 22.76 -9.46 -0.80
CA THR A 141 21.40 -9.78 -0.39
C THR A 141 20.35 -9.03 -1.21
N VAL A 142 19.08 -9.43 -1.10
CA VAL A 142 17.96 -8.68 -1.71
C VAL A 142 17.90 -7.25 -1.16
N ALA A 143 18.22 -7.07 0.12
CA ALA A 143 18.20 -5.76 0.76
C ALA A 143 19.27 -4.81 0.19
N ASP A 144 20.46 -5.33 -0.17
CA ASP A 144 21.52 -4.54 -0.84
C ASP A 144 21.11 -4.05 -2.25
N CYS A 145 20.11 -4.71 -2.84
CA CYS A 145 19.55 -4.32 -4.13
C CYS A 145 18.48 -3.23 -4.00
N LEU A 146 17.98 -2.94 -2.81
CA LEU A 146 17.03 -1.85 -2.61
C LEU A 146 17.73 -0.50 -2.67
N THR A 147 17.22 0.40 -3.51
CA THR A 147 17.72 1.76 -3.68
C THR A 147 16.56 2.73 -3.62
N SER A 148 16.66 3.71 -2.73
CA SER A 148 15.70 4.81 -2.65
C SER A 148 16.07 5.91 -3.65
N TYR A 149 15.08 6.38 -4.39
CA TYR A 149 15.17 7.53 -5.29
C TYR A 149 14.18 8.61 -4.86
N PRO A 150 14.37 9.21 -3.66
CA PRO A 150 13.43 10.19 -3.14
C PRO A 150 13.42 11.40 -4.06
N GLY A 151 12.24 11.76 -4.57
CA GLY A 151 12.06 12.94 -5.42
C GLY A 151 12.45 12.81 -6.89
N GLN A 152 12.81 11.63 -7.41
CA GLN A 152 12.85 11.47 -8.86
C GLN A 152 11.41 11.38 -9.40
N SER A 153 10.96 12.40 -10.12
CA SER A 153 9.96 12.27 -11.18
C SER A 153 10.69 12.39 -12.52
N ASN A 154 10.18 11.82 -13.62
CA ASN A 154 10.80 12.03 -14.94
C ASN A 154 11.02 13.52 -15.18
N LYS A 155 12.20 13.91 -15.72
CA LYS A 155 12.64 15.28 -16.08
C LYS A 155 11.73 15.98 -17.12
N ARG A 156 10.42 16.05 -16.90
CA ARG A 156 9.53 17.02 -17.53
C ARG A 156 9.19 18.02 -16.45
N THR A 157 9.87 19.16 -16.47
CA THR A 157 9.58 20.31 -15.63
C THR A 157 8.09 20.65 -15.78
N ILE A 158 7.26 20.20 -14.84
CA ILE A 158 5.89 20.71 -14.68
C ILE A 158 6.01 21.81 -13.64
N SER A 159 5.70 23.04 -14.02
CA SER A 159 5.65 24.18 -13.11
C SER A 159 4.46 24.03 -12.17
N ILE A 160 4.64 23.27 -11.08
CA ILE A 160 3.66 23.17 -10.00
C ILE A 160 3.78 24.46 -9.18
N ILE A 161 2.83 25.38 -9.35
CA ILE A 161 2.66 26.47 -8.38
C ILE A 161 2.20 25.79 -7.09
N SER A 162 2.95 26.03 -6.01
CA SER A 162 2.72 25.62 -4.63
C SER A 162 1.35 24.98 -4.39
N CYS A 163 1.34 23.67 -4.13
CA CYS A 163 0.37 23.11 -3.21
C CYS A 163 0.43 24.02 -1.96
N SER A 164 -0.67 24.68 -1.60
CA SER A 164 -0.68 25.74 -0.59
C SER A 164 0.17 25.33 0.62
N SER A 165 1.19 26.13 0.92
CA SER A 165 2.23 25.84 1.92
C SER A 165 1.67 25.57 3.33
N GLU A 166 0.39 25.81 3.57
CA GLU A 166 -0.27 25.60 4.85
C GLU A 166 -0.55 24.12 5.18
N SER A 167 -0.81 23.24 4.20
CA SER A 167 -1.08 21.82 4.50
C SER A 167 0.20 20.99 4.70
N LEU A 168 1.25 21.27 3.93
CA LEU A 168 2.55 20.60 4.04
C LEU A 168 3.44 21.16 5.17
N ALA A 169 3.20 22.39 5.64
CA ALA A 169 3.92 22.93 6.80
C ALA A 169 3.66 22.14 8.09
N SER A 170 2.51 21.48 8.22
CA SER A 170 2.22 20.59 9.35
C SER A 170 3.09 19.32 9.37
N LEU A 171 3.66 18.94 8.22
CA LEU A 171 4.58 17.79 8.05
C LEU A 171 6.06 18.17 8.18
N ALA A 172 6.39 19.47 8.13
CA ALA A 172 7.75 19.96 8.26
C ALA A 172 7.98 20.55 9.67
N LEU A 173 8.52 19.74 10.58
CA LEU A 173 8.99 20.17 11.91
C LEU A 173 10.26 21.04 11.78
N PHE A 174 10.14 22.32 11.41
CA PHE A 174 11.18 23.31 11.66
C PHE A 174 10.57 24.69 11.96
N PRO A 175 10.89 25.33 13.10
CA PRO A 175 10.52 26.72 13.33
C PRO A 175 11.53 27.62 12.62
N CYS A 176 11.09 28.36 11.61
CA CYS A 176 11.88 29.51 11.15
C CYS A 176 10.97 30.72 10.96
N ALA A 177 11.00 31.60 11.96
CA ALA A 177 10.45 32.93 11.86
C ALA A 177 11.35 33.78 10.96
N SER A 178 10.80 34.28 9.85
CA SER A 178 10.83 35.69 9.43
C SER A 178 10.84 35.91 7.91
N ARG A 179 10.08 36.95 7.53
CA ARG A 179 10.06 37.74 6.27
C ARG A 179 9.38 37.14 5.03
N LYS A 180 8.20 37.71 4.77
CA LYS A 180 7.52 37.78 3.46
C LYS A 180 8.42 38.44 2.40
N LYS A 181 8.88 37.65 1.43
CA LYS A 181 9.18 38.08 0.07
C LYS A 181 8.70 36.96 -0.85
N GLU A 182 7.80 37.28 -1.77
CA GLU A 182 7.35 36.39 -2.84
C GLU A 182 8.54 36.04 -3.74
N LEU A 183 9.21 34.94 -3.42
CA LEU A 183 10.18 34.30 -4.28
C LEU A 183 9.42 33.18 -5.01
N PHE A 184 9.11 33.38 -6.29
CA PHE A 184 8.65 32.30 -7.17
C PHE A 184 9.81 31.34 -7.43
N GLN A 185 10.15 30.56 -6.41
CA GLN A 185 11.04 29.43 -6.54
C GLN A 185 10.17 28.25 -6.96
N SER A 186 10.44 27.69 -8.14
CA SER A 186 9.87 26.41 -8.56
C SER A 186 10.26 25.35 -7.53
N ILE A 187 9.39 25.08 -6.56
CA ILE A 187 9.55 23.96 -5.65
C ILE A 187 9.26 22.72 -6.47
N GLU A 188 10.31 21.96 -6.77
CA GLU A 188 10.19 20.64 -7.37
C GLU A 188 9.50 19.73 -6.32
N VAL A 189 8.17 19.68 -6.36
CA VAL A 189 7.40 18.82 -5.45
C VAL A 189 7.68 17.38 -5.85
N LYS A 190 8.28 16.65 -4.91
CA LYS A 190 8.76 15.28 -5.03
C LYS A 190 7.59 14.31 -4.99
N MET A 191 7.19 13.73 -6.13
CA MET A 191 5.92 12.98 -6.23
C MET A 191 6.07 11.54 -6.74
N GLU A 192 5.25 10.66 -6.19
CA GLU A 192 5.06 9.24 -6.54
C GLU A 192 3.93 9.08 -7.55
N ASP A 193 3.97 8.00 -8.33
CA ASP A 193 2.89 7.71 -9.29
C ASP A 193 1.90 6.76 -8.64
N ILE A 194 0.62 7.12 -8.64
CA ILE A 194 -0.46 6.17 -8.36
C ILE A 194 -0.99 5.65 -9.69
N LEU A 195 -0.92 4.34 -9.90
CA LEU A 195 -1.45 3.66 -11.06
C LEU A 195 -2.85 3.16 -10.73
N VAL A 196 -3.85 3.57 -11.52
CA VAL A 196 -5.22 3.05 -11.45
C VAL A 196 -5.48 2.22 -12.69
N ILE A 197 -5.85 0.95 -12.49
CA ILE A 197 -6.04 -0.04 -13.54
C ILE A 197 -7.45 -0.59 -13.45
N GLU A 198 -8.19 -0.55 -14.55
CA GLU A 198 -9.54 -1.11 -14.62
C GLU A 198 -9.48 -2.65 -14.62
N ARG A 199 -10.24 -3.28 -13.73
CA ARG A 199 -10.27 -4.74 -13.54
C ARG A 199 -10.88 -5.47 -14.73
N SER A 200 -11.91 -4.89 -15.35
CA SER A 200 -12.65 -5.50 -16.45
C SER A 200 -11.81 -5.59 -17.73
N SER A 201 -11.07 -4.53 -18.05
CA SER A 201 -10.27 -4.43 -19.27
C SER A 201 -8.78 -4.76 -19.06
N GLY A 202 -8.31 -4.74 -17.81
CA GLY A 202 -6.90 -4.86 -17.45
C GLY A 202 -6.04 -3.66 -17.85
N LYS A 203 -6.66 -2.55 -18.29
CA LYS A 203 -5.97 -1.37 -18.81
C LYS A 203 -5.82 -0.28 -17.75
N ARG A 204 -4.65 0.36 -17.73
CA ARG A 204 -4.41 1.55 -16.92
C ARG A 204 -5.26 2.72 -17.45
N THR A 205 -5.84 3.49 -16.55
CA THR A 205 -6.48 4.78 -16.87
C THR A 205 -5.47 5.77 -17.46
N ALA A 206 -5.95 6.71 -18.29
CA ALA A 206 -5.10 7.73 -18.90
C ALA A 206 -4.60 8.79 -17.88
N ILE A 207 -5.18 8.82 -16.68
CA ILE A 207 -4.86 9.79 -15.64
C ILE A 207 -3.54 9.40 -14.97
N THR A 208 -2.68 10.40 -14.77
CA THR A 208 -1.44 10.26 -14.01
C THR A 208 -1.60 10.98 -12.68
N TYR A 209 -1.75 10.21 -11.61
CA TYR A 209 -1.83 10.75 -10.26
C TYR A 209 -0.43 10.88 -9.68
N LYS A 210 -0.15 12.07 -9.13
CA LYS A 210 1.10 12.41 -8.46
C LYS A 210 0.82 12.59 -6.97
N ALA A 211 1.34 11.73 -6.11
CA ALA A 211 1.15 11.80 -4.66
C ALA A 211 2.43 12.24 -3.94
N PRO A 212 2.36 12.79 -2.72
CA PRO A 212 3.54 13.21 -1.96
C PRO A 212 4.53 12.07 -1.73
N ASN A 213 5.82 12.40 -1.61
CA ASN A 213 6.84 11.43 -1.28
C ASN A 213 6.59 10.78 0.10
N GLY A 214 6.61 9.47 0.12
CA GLY A 214 6.53 8.64 1.31
C GLY A 214 6.76 7.18 0.98
N PHE A 215 6.14 6.34 1.78
CA PHE A 215 6.23 4.91 1.65
C PHE A 215 4.96 4.29 2.24
N VAL A 216 4.48 3.19 1.66
CA VAL A 216 3.31 2.45 2.12
C VAL A 216 3.64 0.96 2.13
N PHE A 217 3.66 0.36 3.33
CA PHE A 217 3.59 -1.09 3.46
C PHE A 217 2.15 -1.56 3.23
N HIS A 218 1.21 -1.02 4.00
CA HIS A 218 -0.16 -1.52 4.04
C HIS A 218 -1.17 -0.51 3.49
N PHE A 219 -1.91 -0.95 2.48
CA PHE A 219 -3.24 -0.42 2.22
C PHE A 219 -4.19 -0.88 3.33
N ILE A 220 -5.05 0.02 3.80
CA ILE A 220 -6.08 -0.25 4.80
C ILE A 220 -7.34 -0.75 4.09
N ASN A 221 -7.85 0.05 3.14
CA ASN A 221 -8.97 -0.30 2.29
C ASN A 221 -9.01 0.64 1.07
N CYS A 222 -9.72 0.24 0.01
CA CYS A 222 -10.04 1.11 -1.12
C CYS A 222 -11.52 0.93 -1.48
N TYR A 223 -12.20 1.99 -1.91
CA TYR A 223 -13.58 1.91 -2.41
C TYR A 223 -13.89 3.00 -3.40
N GLU A 224 -14.99 2.86 -4.12
CA GLU A 224 -15.47 3.84 -5.10
C GLU A 224 -16.64 4.66 -4.52
N GLU A 225 -16.64 5.96 -4.73
CA GLU A 225 -17.75 6.85 -4.40
C GLU A 225 -17.77 8.06 -5.32
N SER A 226 -18.90 8.30 -5.99
CA SER A 226 -19.12 9.49 -6.83
C SER A 226 -17.99 9.72 -7.87
N ASP A 227 -17.72 8.70 -8.70
CA ASP A 227 -16.67 8.69 -9.73
C ASP A 227 -15.25 9.00 -9.21
N GLN A 228 -15.00 8.71 -7.94
CA GLN A 228 -13.69 8.84 -7.30
C GLN A 228 -13.35 7.54 -6.58
N ILE A 229 -12.08 7.17 -6.57
CA ILE A 229 -11.57 6.10 -5.71
C ILE A 229 -11.05 6.72 -4.42
N VAL A 230 -11.47 6.22 -3.28
CA VAL A 230 -10.91 6.55 -1.97
C VAL A 230 -9.98 5.42 -1.55
N CYS A 231 -8.71 5.74 -1.28
CA CYS A 231 -7.69 4.80 -0.84
C CYS A 231 -7.15 5.23 0.53
N ASP A 232 -7.31 4.37 1.53
CA ASP A 232 -6.79 4.60 2.87
C ASP A 232 -5.54 3.74 3.08
N THR A 233 -4.45 4.32 3.61
CA THR A 233 -3.17 3.63 3.79
C THR A 233 -2.50 3.95 5.13
N SER A 234 -1.60 3.05 5.53
CA SER A 234 -0.54 3.31 6.51
C SER A 234 0.62 4.01 5.80
N PHE A 235 0.69 5.33 5.91
CA PHE A 235 1.63 6.17 5.18
C PHE A 235 2.81 6.60 6.04
N TYR A 236 4.02 6.42 5.50
CA TYR A 236 5.28 6.83 6.10
C TYR A 236 5.86 8.00 5.31
N PRO A 237 5.68 9.26 5.76
CA PRO A 237 6.26 10.41 5.09
C PRO A 237 7.79 10.30 5.05
N ASN A 238 8.38 10.45 3.86
CA ASN A 238 9.82 10.25 3.64
C ASN A 238 10.35 8.88 4.13
N GLY A 239 9.49 7.85 4.20
CA GLY A 239 9.77 6.56 4.83
C GLY A 239 10.64 5.59 4.03
N SER A 240 11.29 6.02 2.94
CA SER A 240 12.02 5.11 2.06
C SER A 240 13.21 4.40 2.72
N ASP A 241 13.70 4.91 3.84
CA ASP A 241 14.77 4.30 4.64
C ASP A 241 14.24 3.39 5.76
N PHE A 242 12.91 3.21 5.88
CA PHE A 242 12.31 2.41 6.94
C PHE A 242 12.88 1.00 7.00
N ILE A 243 13.05 0.32 5.86
CA ILE A 243 13.60 -1.06 5.82
C ILE A 243 14.98 -1.11 6.49
N LYS A 244 15.85 -0.12 6.22
CA LYS A 244 17.16 -0.06 6.87
C LYS A 244 17.02 0.17 8.37
N SER A 245 16.10 1.02 8.80
CA SER A 245 15.89 1.24 10.24
C SER A 245 15.44 0.00 11.02
N THR A 246 14.92 -1.01 10.32
CA THR A 246 14.48 -2.28 10.91
C THR A 246 15.54 -3.39 10.90
N TYR A 247 16.80 -3.11 10.53
CA TYR A 247 17.87 -4.09 10.71
C TYR A 247 18.04 -4.43 12.20
N LEU A 248 18.29 -5.72 12.48
CA LEU A 248 18.43 -6.21 13.85
C LEU A 248 19.53 -5.49 14.63
N GLU A 249 20.62 -5.07 13.97
CA GLU A 249 21.67 -4.28 14.61
C GLU A 249 21.17 -2.94 15.14
N HIS A 250 20.32 -2.23 14.38
CA HIS A 250 19.74 -0.95 14.79
C HIS A 250 18.67 -1.11 15.86
N LEU A 251 17.95 -2.23 15.83
CA LEU A 251 16.95 -2.57 16.84
C LEU A 251 17.60 -3.03 18.15
N ALA A 252 18.67 -3.83 18.08
CA ALA A 252 19.39 -4.38 19.24
C ALA A 252 20.25 -3.33 19.96
N GLN A 253 20.66 -2.25 19.28
CA GLN A 253 21.40 -1.13 19.87
C GLN A 253 20.52 -0.18 20.70
N ARG A 254 19.19 -0.38 20.73
CA ARG A 254 18.26 0.41 21.56
C ARG A 254 18.01 -0.37 22.86
N PRO A 255 18.57 0.06 24.00
CA PRO A 255 18.43 -0.67 25.25
C PRO A 255 16.96 -0.63 25.71
N MET A 256 16.28 -1.79 25.71
CA MET A 256 15.09 -2.19 26.49
C MET A 256 13.86 -1.25 26.61
N GLU A 257 13.86 -0.04 26.07
CA GLU A 257 12.73 0.89 26.09
C GLU A 257 11.94 0.80 24.78
N HIS A 258 11.40 -0.38 24.48
CA HIS A 258 10.52 -0.69 23.35
C HIS A 258 11.20 -0.91 21.99
N PHE A 259 10.58 -1.79 21.20
CA PHE A 259 10.85 -2.03 19.78
C PHE A 259 10.35 -0.82 18.94
N SER A 260 10.92 0.36 19.19
CA SER A 260 10.51 1.61 18.55
C SER A 260 11.43 1.88 17.37
N ALA A 261 10.92 1.86 16.13
CA ALA A 261 11.56 2.58 15.04
C ALA A 261 11.12 4.06 15.16
N ASN A 262 12.06 5.01 15.07
CA ASN A 262 11.76 6.44 15.12
C ASN A 262 11.14 6.93 13.80
N TYR A 263 10.09 6.26 13.32
CA TYR A 263 9.38 6.61 12.10
C TYR A 263 7.91 6.80 12.40
N LYS A 264 7.38 7.95 12.01
CA LYS A 264 5.95 8.22 12.14
C LYS A 264 5.22 7.55 10.98
N VAL A 265 4.34 6.61 11.31
CA VAL A 265 3.31 6.13 10.39
C VAL A 265 2.00 6.84 10.69
N HIS A 266 1.32 7.29 9.64
CA HIS A 266 0.06 8.00 9.72
C HIS A 266 -1.00 7.25 8.92
N PHE A 267 -2.25 7.37 9.37
CA PHE A 267 -3.36 7.19 8.46
C PHE A 267 -3.29 8.26 7.36
N ALA A 268 -3.43 7.86 6.10
CA ALA A 268 -3.59 8.78 4.98
C ALA A 268 -4.70 8.33 4.04
N ARG A 269 -5.60 9.25 3.70
CA ARG A 269 -6.68 9.06 2.72
C ARG A 269 -6.36 9.79 1.42
N PHE A 270 -6.11 9.03 0.36
CA PHE A 270 -5.96 9.53 -1.00
C PHE A 270 -7.31 9.45 -1.71
N VAL A 271 -7.65 10.47 -2.51
CA VAL A 271 -8.87 10.48 -3.33
C VAL A 271 -8.48 10.70 -4.79
N LEU A 272 -8.88 9.78 -5.67
CA LEU A 272 -8.44 9.70 -7.06
C LEU A 272 -9.65 9.88 -7.99
N PRO A 273 -9.84 11.08 -8.58
CA PRO A 273 -10.93 11.32 -9.53
C PRO A 273 -10.77 10.52 -10.81
N LEU A 274 -11.81 9.79 -11.23
CA LEU A 274 -11.78 8.93 -12.42
C LEU A 274 -12.03 9.67 -13.74
N GLN A 275 -12.46 10.93 -13.68
CA GLN A 275 -12.80 11.75 -14.83
C GLN A 275 -12.23 13.16 -14.71
N LEU A 276 -11.71 13.69 -15.81
CA LEU A 276 -11.15 15.05 -15.90
C LEU A 276 -11.93 15.95 -16.87
N LYS A 277 -13.05 15.48 -17.43
CA LYS A 277 -13.81 16.23 -18.42
C LYS A 277 -14.36 17.52 -17.81
N GLY A 278 -13.94 18.67 -18.36
CA GLY A 278 -14.36 19.99 -17.89
C GLY A 278 -13.59 20.51 -16.67
N ALA A 279 -12.58 19.77 -16.17
CA ALA A 279 -11.73 20.22 -15.07
C ALA A 279 -10.91 21.45 -15.47
N GLY A 280 -10.95 22.49 -14.63
CA GLY A 280 -10.09 23.65 -14.75
C GLY A 280 -8.67 23.38 -14.20
N GLU A 281 -7.66 24.07 -14.76
CA GLU A 281 -6.33 24.10 -14.14
C GLU A 281 -6.43 24.66 -12.70
N GLY A 282 -5.75 24.01 -11.75
CA GLY A 282 -5.76 24.46 -10.35
C GLY A 282 -7.06 24.15 -9.59
N GLU A 283 -8.08 23.60 -10.25
CA GLU A 283 -9.32 23.19 -9.60
C GLU A 283 -9.09 21.96 -8.70
N ASN A 284 -9.62 21.99 -7.47
CA ASN A 284 -9.75 20.78 -6.67
C ASN A 284 -10.91 19.92 -7.19
N LEU A 285 -10.57 18.74 -7.69
CA LEU A 285 -11.48 17.76 -8.26
C LEU A 285 -12.11 16.84 -7.21
N VAL A 286 -11.64 16.87 -5.96
CA VAL A 286 -12.29 16.14 -4.87
C VAL A 286 -13.58 16.84 -4.48
N LYS A 287 -14.72 16.15 -4.66
CA LYS A 287 -16.06 16.68 -4.35
C LYS A 287 -16.71 16.03 -3.11
N LEU A 288 -16.01 15.09 -2.47
CA LEU A 288 -16.51 14.38 -1.30
C LEU A 288 -16.48 15.30 -0.06
N PRO A 289 -17.61 15.62 0.59
CA PRO A 289 -17.67 16.67 1.61
C PRO A 289 -17.03 16.29 2.95
N TYR A 290 -16.76 15.00 3.17
CA TYR A 290 -16.30 14.47 4.46
C TYR A 290 -14.77 14.40 4.58
N THR A 291 -14.03 14.64 3.51
CA THR A 291 -12.56 14.52 3.47
C THR A 291 -11.91 15.85 3.13
N THR A 292 -10.72 16.09 3.70
CA THR A 292 -9.87 17.23 3.34
C THR A 292 -8.86 16.90 2.24
N ALA A 293 -8.88 15.68 1.69
CA ALA A 293 -8.02 15.28 0.59
C ALA A 293 -8.31 16.15 -0.64
N THR A 294 -7.28 16.43 -1.43
CA THR A 294 -7.40 17.21 -2.65
C THR A 294 -6.78 16.50 -3.84
N ALA A 295 -7.29 16.82 -5.02
CA ALA A 295 -6.81 16.31 -6.29
C ALA A 295 -6.86 17.46 -7.28
N VAL A 296 -5.71 18.06 -7.59
CA VAL A 296 -5.63 19.29 -8.38
C VAL A 296 -5.03 18.99 -9.75
N LEU A 297 -5.72 19.40 -10.82
CA LEU A 297 -5.19 19.27 -12.18
C LEU A 297 -3.90 20.09 -12.31
N ALA A 298 -2.81 19.43 -12.70
CA ALA A 298 -1.50 20.06 -12.81
C ALA A 298 -1.48 21.11 -13.93
N LYS A 299 -0.78 22.22 -13.67
CA LYS A 299 -0.64 23.33 -14.60
C LYS A 299 -0.11 22.89 -15.97
N GLY A 300 -0.80 23.32 -17.03
CA GLY A 300 -0.48 22.95 -18.40
C GLY A 300 -0.65 21.47 -18.75
N SER A 301 -1.28 20.67 -17.88
CA SER A 301 -1.59 19.26 -18.13
C SER A 301 -3.08 19.04 -18.30
N GLN A 302 -3.44 18.08 -19.14
CA GLN A 302 -4.82 17.60 -19.31
C GLN A 302 -5.06 16.25 -18.61
N THR A 303 -4.00 15.61 -18.10
CA THR A 303 -4.06 14.21 -17.61
C THR A 303 -3.33 13.98 -16.29
N THR A 304 -2.50 14.93 -15.83
CA THR A 304 -1.75 14.79 -14.58
C THR A 304 -2.47 15.50 -13.45
N VAL A 305 -2.72 14.78 -12.36
CA VAL A 305 -3.42 15.29 -11.17
C VAL A 305 -2.49 15.16 -9.96
N CYS A 306 -2.29 16.26 -9.23
CA CYS A 306 -1.54 16.28 -7.99
C CYS A 306 -2.48 15.98 -6.82
N ILE A 307 -2.20 14.91 -6.09
CA ILE A 307 -2.96 14.44 -4.93
C ILE A 307 -2.34 14.99 -3.66
N THR A 308 -3.16 15.45 -2.73
CA THR A 308 -2.78 15.67 -1.33
C THR A 308 -3.69 14.82 -0.46
N PRO A 309 -3.17 13.85 0.29
CA PRO A 309 -3.99 13.02 1.13
C PRO A 309 -4.54 13.80 2.33
N GLU A 310 -5.71 13.39 2.82
CA GLU A 310 -6.17 13.76 4.15
C GLU A 310 -5.39 12.94 5.19
N ILE A 311 -4.79 13.65 6.14
CA ILE A 311 -4.24 13.11 7.37
C ILE A 311 -4.93 13.89 8.48
N PHE A 312 -5.74 13.24 9.32
CA PHE A 312 -6.43 13.91 10.42
C PHE A 312 -5.70 13.69 11.75
N GLU A 313 -5.87 14.64 12.68
CA GLU A 313 -5.20 14.66 13.98
C GLU A 313 -5.65 13.50 14.88
N GLY A 314 -4.68 12.91 15.60
CA GLY A 314 -4.90 11.71 16.44
C GLY A 314 -3.75 10.72 16.35
N ASN A 315 -2.52 11.25 16.31
CA ASN A 315 -1.26 10.61 15.87
C ASN A 315 -0.83 9.38 16.68
N HIS A 316 -1.56 8.29 16.53
CA HIS A 316 -1.20 6.97 17.00
C HIS A 316 -0.69 6.15 15.82
N GLY A 317 0.15 5.14 16.06
CA GLY A 317 0.65 4.28 15.00
C GLY A 317 -0.54 3.64 14.28
N ALA A 318 -0.70 3.98 13.00
CA ALA A 318 -1.65 3.34 12.11
C ALA A 318 -0.91 2.28 11.31
N GLU A 319 -0.41 1.24 11.98
CA GLU A 319 0.26 0.13 11.30
C GLU A 319 -0.42 -1.22 11.56
N LEU A 320 -0.03 -2.24 10.81
CA LEU A 320 -0.67 -3.56 10.78
C LEU A 320 -2.20 -3.43 10.73
N PRO A 321 -2.74 -2.69 9.73
CA PRO A 321 -4.13 -2.29 9.74
C PRO A 321 -5.06 -3.45 9.45
N ARG A 322 -6.19 -3.48 10.16
CA ARG A 322 -7.28 -4.42 9.93
C ARG A 322 -8.63 -3.75 9.94
N ILE A 323 -9.52 -4.27 9.11
CA ILE A 323 -10.92 -3.86 9.02
C ILE A 323 -11.83 -5.07 9.27
N ASN A 324 -13.13 -4.82 9.42
CA ASN A 324 -14.10 -5.85 9.12
C ASN A 324 -14.06 -6.13 7.62
N TYR A 325 -13.47 -7.25 7.22
CA TYR A 325 -13.16 -7.52 5.82
C TYR A 325 -14.41 -7.73 4.93
N ALA A 326 -15.61 -7.89 5.52
CA ALA A 326 -16.88 -7.80 4.79
C ALA A 326 -17.10 -6.43 4.13
N TYR A 327 -16.33 -5.42 4.54
CA TYR A 327 -16.31 -4.07 3.97
C TYR A 327 -15.07 -3.81 3.09
N ASN A 328 -14.24 -4.82 2.82
CA ASN A 328 -13.13 -4.67 1.87
C ASN A 328 -13.67 -4.29 0.47
N GLY A 329 -13.08 -3.30 -0.18
CA GLY A 329 -13.57 -2.79 -1.46
C GLY A 329 -14.77 -1.84 -1.36
N LYS A 330 -15.36 -1.70 -0.17
CA LYS A 330 -16.63 -0.98 0.08
C LYS A 330 -16.41 0.19 1.03
N LYS A 331 -17.31 1.18 0.96
CA LYS A 331 -17.32 2.30 1.92
C LYS A 331 -17.48 1.76 3.34
N TYR A 332 -16.62 2.20 4.23
CA TYR A 332 -16.46 1.67 5.59
C TYR A 332 -16.17 2.81 6.58
N ARG A 333 -16.27 2.54 7.88
CA ARG A 333 -16.11 3.53 8.94
C ARG A 333 -14.93 3.27 9.86
N TYR A 334 -14.59 2.01 10.11
CA TYR A 334 -13.64 1.64 11.14
C TYR A 334 -12.47 0.82 10.61
N PHE A 335 -11.28 1.17 11.07
CA PHE A 335 -10.13 0.27 11.03
C PHE A 335 -9.47 0.19 12.39
N TYR A 336 -8.65 -0.83 12.55
CA TYR A 336 -7.89 -1.15 13.73
C TYR A 336 -6.41 -1.20 13.35
N GLY A 337 -5.52 -0.78 14.23
CA GLY A 337 -4.09 -0.82 13.97
C GLY A 337 -3.29 -1.01 15.25
N SER A 338 -2.03 -1.38 15.10
CA SER A 338 -1.04 -1.48 16.15
C SER A 338 0.00 -0.36 15.98
N SER A 339 0.57 0.09 17.09
CA SER A 339 1.77 0.92 17.07
C SER A 339 3.06 0.12 16.97
N ALA A 340 2.98 -1.22 16.82
CA ALA A 340 4.13 -2.08 16.59
C ALA A 340 5.07 -1.46 15.56
N PHE A 341 6.35 -1.38 15.90
CA PHE A 341 7.43 -0.82 15.07
C PHE A 341 7.39 0.69 14.81
N ALA A 342 6.35 1.43 15.21
CA ALA A 342 6.10 2.76 14.64
C ALA A 342 6.01 3.93 15.63
N GLN A 343 6.04 3.71 16.96
CA GLN A 343 5.97 4.79 17.96
C GLN A 343 6.64 4.42 19.29
N SER A 344 6.83 5.43 20.16
CA SER A 344 7.41 5.27 21.51
C SER A 344 6.50 4.59 22.51
N LYS A 345 5.21 4.41 22.21
CA LYS A 345 4.24 3.72 23.08
C LYS A 345 3.65 2.51 22.37
N SER A 346 3.60 1.38 23.07
CA SER A 346 2.91 0.17 22.64
C SER A 346 1.40 0.30 22.87
N GLN A 347 0.60 0.20 21.81
CA GLN A 347 -0.84 0.37 21.89
C GLN A 347 -1.57 -0.27 20.71
N LEU A 348 -2.84 -0.58 20.94
CA LEU A 348 -3.81 -0.89 19.90
C LEU A 348 -4.74 0.30 19.69
N SER A 349 -5.07 0.59 18.44
CA SER A 349 -5.90 1.74 18.06
C SER A 349 -7.13 1.28 17.28
N LYS A 350 -8.27 1.92 17.52
CA LYS A 350 -9.47 1.88 16.69
C LYS A 350 -9.73 3.27 16.14
N TYR A 351 -9.77 3.38 14.83
CA TYR A 351 -10.04 4.62 14.12
C TYR A 351 -11.51 4.65 13.69
N ASP A 352 -12.17 5.79 13.92
CA ASP A 352 -13.52 6.10 13.45
C ASP A 352 -13.40 7.21 12.40
N LEU A 353 -13.44 6.83 11.13
CA LEU A 353 -13.16 7.69 9.98
C LEU A 353 -14.26 8.71 9.73
N THR A 354 -15.49 8.44 10.19
CA THR A 354 -16.60 9.39 10.09
C THR A 354 -16.47 10.49 11.14
N LYS A 355 -16.16 10.11 12.39
CA LYS A 355 -16.00 11.08 13.49
C LYS A 355 -14.58 11.66 13.59
N LYS A 356 -13.64 11.19 12.74
CA LYS A 356 -12.22 11.55 12.74
C LYS A 356 -11.60 11.48 14.14
N ARG A 357 -11.84 10.36 14.84
CA ARG A 357 -11.34 10.13 16.19
C ARG A 357 -10.66 8.77 16.30
N VAL A 358 -9.72 8.67 17.22
CA VAL A 358 -8.99 7.44 17.52
C VAL A 358 -9.25 7.07 18.98
N LEU A 359 -9.61 5.80 19.21
CA LEU A 359 -9.66 5.20 20.54
C LEU A 359 -8.44 4.31 20.71
N THR A 360 -7.64 4.57 21.73
CA THR A 360 -6.43 3.81 22.01
C THR A 360 -6.62 2.91 23.24
N PHE A 361 -5.94 1.78 23.21
CA PHE A 361 -5.71 0.91 24.34
C PHE A 361 -4.20 0.78 24.51
N GLU A 362 -3.65 1.56 25.44
CA GLU A 362 -2.23 1.47 25.81
C GLU A 362 -2.01 0.17 26.59
N VAL A 363 -0.96 -0.58 26.22
CA VAL A 363 -0.53 -1.76 26.98
C VAL A 363 0.63 -1.39 27.89
N GLU A 364 0.96 -2.26 28.84
CA GLU A 364 2.14 -2.09 29.71
C GLU A 364 3.42 -1.93 28.89
N ASP A 365 4.38 -1.17 29.41
CA ASP A 365 5.59 -0.76 28.69
C ASP A 365 6.45 -1.95 28.19
N ASN A 366 6.38 -3.08 28.87
CA ASN A 366 7.08 -4.31 28.52
C ASN A 366 6.31 -5.21 27.53
N ILE A 367 5.13 -4.80 27.06
CA ILE A 367 4.29 -5.54 26.11
C ILE A 367 4.35 -4.85 24.75
N THR A 368 4.45 -5.62 23.67
CA THR A 368 4.30 -5.13 22.30
C THR A 368 3.15 -5.88 21.62
N PRO A 369 2.03 -5.21 21.31
CA PRO A 369 0.88 -5.88 20.72
C PRO A 369 1.14 -6.18 19.24
N GLY A 370 0.71 -7.36 18.78
CA GLY A 370 0.73 -7.72 17.37
C GLY A 370 -0.35 -7.01 16.55
N GLU A 371 -0.62 -7.55 15.36
CA GLU A 371 -1.69 -7.12 14.47
C GLU A 371 -3.08 -7.41 15.08
N PRO A 372 -3.99 -6.42 15.24
CA PRO A 372 -5.30 -6.63 15.83
C PRO A 372 -6.29 -7.21 14.82
N VAL A 373 -6.55 -8.52 14.88
CA VAL A 373 -7.43 -9.19 13.91
C VAL A 373 -8.90 -9.04 14.32
N PHE A 374 -9.71 -8.41 13.47
CA PHE A 374 -11.15 -8.26 13.73
C PHE A 374 -11.91 -9.56 13.46
N LEU A 375 -12.81 -9.91 14.38
CA LEU A 375 -13.73 -11.03 14.27
C LEU A 375 -15.17 -10.55 14.51
N ALA A 376 -15.99 -10.55 13.45
CA ALA A 376 -17.40 -10.17 13.56
C ALA A 376 -18.17 -11.14 14.47
N ARG A 377 -19.14 -10.61 15.24
CA ARG A 377 -20.10 -11.46 15.96
C ARG A 377 -21.03 -12.14 14.94
N PRO A 378 -21.39 -13.42 15.13
CA PRO A 378 -22.43 -14.05 14.31
C PRO A 378 -23.73 -13.23 14.32
N GLY A 379 -24.25 -12.90 13.14
CA GLY A 379 -25.46 -12.08 12.99
C GLY A 379 -25.28 -10.57 13.22
N ALA A 380 -24.04 -10.07 13.33
CA ALA A 380 -23.72 -8.65 13.48
C ALA A 380 -24.45 -7.79 12.43
N LYS A 381 -24.97 -6.65 12.89
CA LYS A 381 -25.64 -5.64 12.04
C LYS A 381 -24.84 -4.36 11.89
N GLN A 382 -23.88 -4.13 12.78
CA GLN A 382 -22.99 -2.98 12.75
C GLN A 382 -21.59 -3.42 12.37
N GLU A 383 -20.85 -2.55 11.67
CA GLU A 383 -19.52 -2.84 11.15
C GLU A 383 -18.53 -3.27 12.25
N ASP A 384 -18.64 -2.69 13.44
CA ASP A 384 -17.77 -2.91 14.60
C ASP A 384 -18.37 -3.82 15.69
N ASP A 385 -19.48 -4.51 15.40
CA ASP A 385 -20.07 -5.50 16.31
C ASP A 385 -19.29 -6.82 16.27
N GLY A 386 -18.21 -6.90 17.04
CA GLY A 386 -17.29 -8.02 17.05
C GLY A 386 -16.25 -7.95 18.16
N LYS A 387 -15.29 -8.86 18.12
CA LYS A 387 -14.10 -8.87 18.98
C LYS A 387 -12.86 -8.54 18.15
N ARG A 388 -11.79 -8.20 18.85
CA ARG A 388 -10.44 -8.03 18.29
C ARG A 388 -9.55 -9.04 19.02
N HIS A 389 -8.80 -9.83 18.27
CA HIS A 389 -7.84 -10.81 18.80
C HIS A 389 -6.42 -10.29 18.68
#